data_AF-A0A923T7P2-F1
#
_entry.id   AF-A0A923T7P2-F1
#
_cell.length_a   1.000
_cell.length_b   1.000
_cell.length_c   1.000
_cell.angle_alpha   90.00
_cell.angle_beta   90.00
_cell.angle_gamma   90.00
#
_symmetry.space_group_name_H-M   'P 1'
#
loop_
_entity.id
_entity.type
_entity.pdbx_description
1 polymer ?
#
loop_
_entity_poly.entity_id
_entity_poly.type
_entity_poly.pdbx_seq_one_letter_code
_entity_poly.pdbx_strand_id
1 'polypeptide(L)'
;MTCPTKIEILVASILQKLPGISAWRYRFLLHLFVLWPSMIGRRNFVNLGRQGEYSEFTYRKHFGKRMDWLGFNRELSEPFLGPNRIIALDPSYLSKSGKHTAGVGYF
;
A
#
# COMPACT_ATOMS: atom_id res chain seq x y z
N MET A 1 -23.91 -11.02 3.38
CA MET A 1 -23.20 -10.23 2.36
C MET A 1 -22.93 -8.87 2.95
N THR A 2 -21.68 -8.55 3.28
CA THR A 2 -21.28 -7.20 3.68
C THR A 2 -21.11 -6.36 2.42
N CYS A 3 -21.71 -5.17 2.39
CA CYS A 3 -21.53 -4.25 1.27
C CYS A 3 -20.06 -3.81 1.20
N PRO A 4 -19.45 -3.78 0.00
CA PRO A 4 -18.06 -3.35 -0.13
C PRO A 4 -17.92 -1.88 0.28
N THR A 5 -16.85 -1.58 1.01
CA THR A 5 -16.55 -0.22 1.48
C THR A 5 -16.13 0.68 0.32
N LYS A 6 -16.24 2.00 0.49
CA LYS A 6 -15.76 2.97 -0.51
C LYS A 6 -14.28 2.77 -0.86
N ILE A 7 -13.46 2.39 0.13
CA ILE A 7 -12.03 2.11 -0.06
C ILE A 7 -11.84 0.87 -0.94
N GLU A 8 -12.57 -0.21 -0.66
CA GLU A 8 -12.49 -1.44 -1.47
C GLU A 8 -12.88 -1.20 -2.92
N ILE A 9 -13.96 -0.45 -3.16
CA ILE A 9 -14.42 -0.12 -4.52
C ILE A 9 -13.35 0.68 -5.26
N LEU A 10 -12.80 1.72 -4.63
CA LEU A 10 -11.74 2.54 -5.21
C LEU A 10 -10.51 1.71 -5.55
N VAL A 11 -10.00 0.95 -4.57
CA VAL A 11 -8.79 0.15 -4.74
C VAL A 11 -9.00 -0.94 -5.78
N ALA A 12 -10.16 -1.62 -5.79
CA ALA A 12 -10.49 -2.62 -6.81
C ALA A 12 -10.40 -2.03 -8.22
N SER A 13 -10.97 -0.84 -8.43
CA SER A 13 -10.94 -0.17 -9.73
C SER A 13 -9.52 0.17 -10.20
N ILE A 14 -8.63 0.54 -9.27
CA ILE A 14 -7.22 0.85 -9.57
C ILE A 14 -6.45 -0.44 -9.87
N LEU A 15 -6.58 -1.45 -9.01
CA LEU A 15 -5.85 -2.72 -9.16
C LEU A 15 -6.20 -3.46 -10.46
N GLN A 16 -7.42 -3.32 -10.96
CA GLN A 16 -7.83 -3.87 -12.25
C GLN A 16 -7.07 -3.28 -13.45
N LYS A 17 -6.60 -2.03 -13.33
CA LYS A 17 -5.83 -1.35 -14.38
C LYS A 17 -4.33 -1.68 -14.34
N LEU A 18 -3.85 -2.28 -13.26
CA LEU A 18 -2.43 -2.61 -13.10
C LEU A 18 -2.12 -3.98 -13.71
N PRO A 19 -1.11 -4.09 -14.57
CA PRO A 19 -0.72 -5.37 -15.16
C PRO A 19 -0.05 -6.29 -14.13
N GLY A 20 -0.19 -7.60 -14.31
CA GLY A 20 0.62 -8.60 -13.62
C GLY A 20 0.27 -8.88 -12.15
N ILE A 21 -0.91 -8.47 -11.67
CA ILE A 21 -1.38 -8.79 -10.32
C ILE A 21 -2.11 -10.14 -10.31
N SER A 22 -1.57 -11.13 -9.59
CA SER A 22 -2.25 -12.43 -9.42
C SER A 22 -3.47 -12.31 -8.50
N ALA A 23 -4.44 -13.24 -8.64
CA ALA A 23 -5.66 -13.24 -7.83
C ALA A 23 -5.40 -13.20 -6.32
N TRP A 24 -4.40 -13.93 -5.83
CA TRP A 24 -4.00 -13.93 -4.43
C TRP A 24 -3.40 -12.59 -3.98
N ARG A 25 -2.60 -11.96 -4.85
CA ARG A 25 -2.03 -10.64 -4.59
C ARG A 25 -3.12 -9.57 -4.57
N TYR A 26 -4.07 -9.65 -5.49
CA TYR A 26 -5.23 -8.77 -5.56
C TYR A 26 -6.05 -8.82 -4.27
N ARG A 27 -6.46 -10.01 -3.82
CA ARG A 27 -7.22 -10.20 -2.57
C ARG A 27 -6.45 -9.68 -1.35
N PHE A 28 -5.15 -9.99 -1.26
CA PHE A 28 -4.31 -9.48 -0.19
C PHE A 28 -4.25 -7.95 -0.16
N LEU A 29 -4.11 -7.30 -1.32
CA LEU A 29 -4.02 -5.85 -1.40
C LEU A 29 -5.34 -5.19 -1.01
N LEU A 30 -6.48 -5.69 -1.49
CA LEU A 30 -7.80 -5.19 -1.08
C LEU A 30 -7.95 -5.23 0.45
N HIS A 31 -7.67 -6.38 1.06
CA HIS A 31 -7.67 -6.52 2.52
C HIS A 31 -6.73 -5.52 3.20
N LEU A 32 -5.50 -5.41 2.70
CA LEU A 32 -4.48 -4.52 3.26
C LEU A 32 -4.93 -3.05 3.24
N PHE A 33 -5.52 -2.57 2.14
CA PHE A 33 -5.92 -1.17 2.02
C PHE A 33 -7.11 -0.79 2.92
N VAL A 34 -7.93 -1.77 3.32
CA VAL A 34 -8.99 -1.57 4.34
C VAL A 34 -8.41 -1.63 5.75
N LEU A 35 -7.52 -2.59 6.00
CA LEU A 35 -6.92 -2.79 7.31
C LEU A 35 -6.00 -1.63 7.69
N TRP A 36 -5.13 -1.19 6.78
CA TRP A 36 -4.08 -0.21 7.08
C TRP A 36 -4.56 1.10 7.73
N PRO A 37 -5.63 1.75 7.24
CA PRO A 37 -6.18 2.95 7.89
C PRO A 37 -6.98 2.62 9.16
N SER A 38 -7.53 1.41 9.30
CA SER A 38 -8.31 1.00 10.48
C SER A 38 -7.45 0.45 11.63
N MET A 39 -6.16 0.22 11.39
CA MET A 39 -5.23 -0.27 12.42
C MET A 39 -5.07 0.68 13.60
N ILE A 40 -5.14 0.11 14.80
CA ILE A 40 -4.86 0.81 16.06
C ILE A 40 -3.41 0.51 16.49
N GLY A 41 -2.66 1.57 16.82
CA GLY A 41 -1.28 1.48 17.30
C GLY A 41 -0.23 1.40 16.20
N ARG A 42 0.90 0.74 16.48
CA ARG A 42 2.05 0.70 15.56
C ARG A 42 1.76 -0.17 14.33
N ARG A 43 2.10 0.34 13.15
CA ARG A 43 2.03 -0.39 11.88
C ARG A 43 3.26 -1.29 11.73
N ASN A 44 3.16 -2.51 12.24
CA ASN A 44 4.19 -3.54 12.13
C ASN A 44 3.54 -4.90 11.80
N PHE A 45 4.33 -5.88 11.36
CA PHE A 45 3.80 -7.17 10.91
C PHE A 45 3.11 -7.96 12.01
N VAL A 46 3.56 -7.84 13.26
CA VAL A 46 2.91 -8.48 14.42
C VAL A 46 1.49 -7.94 14.61
N ASN A 47 1.32 -6.61 14.56
CA ASN A 47 0.01 -5.98 14.69
C ASN A 47 -0.88 -6.22 13.47
N LEU A 48 -0.32 -6.31 12.26
CA LEU A 48 -1.06 -6.74 11.07
C LEU A 48 -1.60 -8.16 11.24
N GLY A 49 -0.78 -9.07 11.77
CA GLY A 49 -1.19 -10.44 12.10
C GLY A 49 -2.24 -10.51 13.20
N ARG A 50 -2.20 -9.59 14.17
CA ARG A 50 -3.14 -9.51 15.29
C ARG A 50 -4.50 -8.90 14.91
N GLN A 51 -4.51 -7.88 14.06
CA GLN A 51 -5.72 -7.09 13.75
C GLN A 51 -6.33 -7.42 12.39
N GLY A 52 -5.62 -8.16 11.54
CA GLY A 52 -6.11 -8.58 10.23
C GLY A 52 -6.36 -10.07 10.12
N GLU A 53 -6.65 -10.51 8.89
CA GLU A 53 -7.11 -11.88 8.61
C GLU A 53 -5.97 -12.87 8.33
N TYR A 54 -4.75 -12.39 8.10
CA TYR A 54 -3.60 -13.22 7.73
C TYR A 54 -2.57 -13.32 8.85
N SER A 55 -1.74 -14.36 8.82
CA SER A 55 -0.59 -14.45 9.74
C SER A 55 0.49 -13.41 9.42
N GLU A 56 1.32 -13.09 10.42
CA GLU A 56 2.49 -12.22 10.26
C GLU A 56 3.37 -12.65 9.06
N PHE A 57 3.60 -13.96 8.93
CA PHE A 57 4.39 -14.54 7.85
C PHE A 57 3.81 -14.20 6.46
N THR A 58 2.49 -14.30 6.30
CA THR A 58 1.81 -13.99 5.04
C THR A 58 1.97 -12.51 4.69
N TYR A 59 1.79 -11.60 5.65
CA TYR A 59 2.06 -10.18 5.41
C TYR A 59 3.51 -9.95 4.97
N ARG A 60 4.50 -10.48 5.68
CA ARG A 60 5.92 -10.34 5.30
C ARG A 60 6.19 -10.85 3.88
N LYS A 61 5.68 -12.04 3.54
CA LYS A 61 5.83 -12.65 2.21
C LYS A 61 5.24 -11.78 1.11
N HIS A 62 4.09 -11.17 1.36
CA HIS A 62 3.46 -10.26 0.40
C HIS A 62 4.20 -8.91 0.33
N PHE A 63 4.60 -8.30 1.44
CA PHE A 63 5.36 -7.05 1.44
C PHE A 63 6.74 -7.20 0.77
N GLY A 64 7.33 -8.40 0.79
CA GLY A 64 8.58 -8.69 0.08
C GLY A 64 8.45 -8.81 -1.44
N LYS A 65 7.23 -8.86 -2.00
CA LYS A 65 7.02 -8.89 -3.45
C LYS A 65 7.08 -7.48 -4.04
N ARG A 66 7.69 -7.36 -5.22
CA ARG A 66 7.67 -6.11 -6.00
C ARG A 66 6.24 -5.68 -6.32
N MET A 67 6.04 -4.38 -6.37
CA MET A 67 4.78 -3.74 -6.77
C MET A 67 5.09 -2.44 -7.49
N ASP A 68 4.34 -2.16 -8.55
CA ASP A 68 4.41 -0.89 -9.27
C ASP A 68 3.65 0.20 -8.48
N TRP A 69 4.30 0.73 -7.45
CA TRP A 69 3.74 1.81 -6.63
C TRP A 69 3.57 3.11 -7.43
N LEU A 70 4.42 3.36 -8.43
CA LEU A 70 4.31 4.54 -9.27
C LEU A 70 3.06 4.46 -10.14
N GLY A 71 2.85 3.32 -10.82
CA GLY A 71 1.63 3.06 -11.59
C GLY A 71 0.37 3.14 -10.73
N PHE A 72 0.39 2.53 -9.54
CA PHE A 72 -0.72 2.63 -8.58
C PHE A 72 -1.04 4.08 -8.21
N ASN A 73 -0.02 4.86 -7.81
CA ASN A 73 -0.21 6.25 -7.40
C ASN A 73 -0.70 7.12 -8.56
N ARG A 74 -0.21 6.87 -9.78
CA ARG A 74 -0.69 7.56 -10.98
C ARG A 74 -2.18 7.31 -11.22
N GLU A 75 -2.60 6.04 -11.20
CA GLU A 75 -4.02 5.68 -11.36
C GLU A 75 -4.92 6.26 -10.25
N LEU A 76 -4.37 6.39 -9.04
CA LEU A 76 -5.07 7.03 -7.92
C LEU A 76 -5.23 8.53 -8.13
N SER A 77 -4.20 9.24 -8.62
CA SER A 77 -4.20 10.69 -8.72
C SER A 77 -4.85 11.20 -10.00
N GLU A 78 -4.65 10.54 -11.14
CA GLU A 78 -4.99 11.05 -12.48
C GLU A 78 -6.45 11.54 -12.61
N PRO A 79 -7.47 10.85 -12.04
CA PRO A 79 -8.86 11.32 -12.13
C PRO A 79 -9.13 12.67 -11.45
N PHE A 80 -8.24 13.10 -10.55
CA PHE A 80 -8.39 14.31 -9.74
C PHE A 80 -7.45 15.44 -10.18
N LEU A 81 -6.59 15.21 -11.18
CA LEU A 81 -5.63 16.20 -11.65
C LEU A 81 -6.22 17.02 -12.81
N GLY A 82 -6.06 18.34 -12.72
CA GLY A 82 -6.40 19.27 -13.81
C GLY A 82 -5.33 19.33 -14.91
N PRO A 83 -5.55 20.15 -15.96
CA PRO A 83 -4.60 20.33 -17.05
C PRO A 83 -3.30 21.01 -16.58
N ASN A 84 -3.40 21.98 -15.68
CA ASN A 84 -2.25 22.65 -15.07
C ASN A 84 -1.86 21.90 -13.79
N ARG A 85 -0.59 21.49 -13.69
CA ARG A 85 -0.07 20.67 -12.59
C ARG A 85 1.15 21.35 -11.97
N ILE A 86 1.23 21.36 -10.64
CA ILE A 86 2.39 21.84 -9.88
C ILE A 86 2.90 20.67 -9.04
N ILE A 87 4.21 20.43 -9.07
CA ILE A 87 4.87 19.45 -8.22
C ILE A 87 5.41 20.18 -7.01
N ALA A 88 4.78 19.98 -5.85
CA ALA A 88 5.31 20.43 -4.57
C ALA A 88 6.21 19.34 -3.98
N LEU A 89 7.41 19.70 -3.58
CA LEU A 89 8.37 18.79 -2.93
C LEU A 89 8.63 19.27 -1.51
N ASP A 90 8.26 18.43 -0.54
CA ASP A 90 8.54 18.65 0.88
C ASP A 90 9.22 17.39 1.45
N PRO A 91 10.56 17.29 1.40
CA PRO A 91 11.26 16.10 1.82
C PRO A 91 11.18 15.91 3.34
N SER A 92 10.58 14.81 3.77
CA SER A 92 10.55 14.40 5.17
C SER A 92 11.61 13.34 5.47
N TYR A 93 12.28 13.47 6.62
CA TYR A 93 13.19 12.43 7.10
C TYR A 93 12.41 11.25 7.66
N LEU A 94 12.50 10.10 6.99
CA LEU A 94 11.99 8.84 7.52
C LEU A 94 13.08 8.19 8.37
N SER A 95 12.86 8.07 9.68
CA SER A 95 13.82 7.42 10.58
C SER A 95 14.00 5.96 10.17
N LYS A 96 15.17 5.63 9.64
CA LYS A 96 15.52 4.25 9.24
C LYS A 96 16.17 3.57 10.44
N SER A 97 15.73 2.35 10.78
CA SER A 97 16.32 1.57 11.87
C SER A 97 17.48 0.73 11.34
N GLY A 98 18.69 1.01 11.83
CA GLY A 98 19.90 0.24 11.54
C GLY A 98 20.34 0.26 10.06
N LYS A 99 21.04 -0.80 9.66
CA LYS A 99 21.68 -0.93 8.32
C LYS A 99 20.80 -1.62 7.27
N HIS A 100 19.58 -2.03 7.63
CA HIS A 100 18.74 -2.90 6.79
C HIS A 100 17.78 -2.16 5.85
N THR A 101 17.73 -0.83 5.90
CA THR A 101 16.95 -0.05 4.94
C THR A 101 17.85 0.32 3.77
N ALA A 102 17.44 0.03 2.54
CA ALA A 102 18.20 0.44 1.36
C ALA A 102 18.36 1.98 1.31
N GLY A 103 19.53 2.46 0.91
CA GLY A 103 19.84 3.89 0.89
C GLY A 103 19.98 4.53 2.27
N VAL A 104 20.44 3.79 3.29
CA VAL A 104 20.95 4.37 4.55
C VAL A 104 22.45 4.62 4.33
N GLY A 105 22.87 5.88 4.24
CA GLY A 105 24.29 6.26 4.16
C GLY A 105 24.71 7.09 2.95
N TYR A 106 23.77 7.54 2.10
CA TYR A 106 24.05 8.55 1.07
C TYR A 106 23.37 9.87 1.44
N PHE A 107 23.96 10.60 2.38
CA PHE A 107 23.78 12.04 2.55
C PHE A 107 25.15 12.63 2.89
#